data_AF-A0A966MPN5-F1
#
_entry.id   AF-A0A966MPN5-F1
#
_cell.length_a   1.000
_cell.length_b   1.000
_cell.length_c   1.000
_cell.angle_alpha   90.00
_cell.angle_beta   90.00
_cell.angle_gamma   90.00
#
_symmetry.space_group_name_H-M   'P 1'
#
loop_
_entity.id
_entity.type
_entity.pdbx_description
1 polymer ?
#
loop_
_entity_poly.entity_id
_entity_poly.type
_entity_poly.pdbx_seq_one_letter_code
_entity_poly.pdbx_strand_id
1 'polypeptide(L)' 'MNETGKIGGTRVYHGRIISVDLDEVRFPDGSTGTLEMIRHPGASAVVPLLGDPGDDPEV' A
#
# COMPACT_ATOMS: atom_id res chain seq x y z
N MET A 1 -19.84 -17.40 2.03
CA MET A 1 -19.17 -16.43 1.13
C MET A 1 -17.69 -16.74 1.21
N ASN A 2 -17.02 -17.02 0.10
CA ASN A 2 -15.57 -17.21 0.13
C ASN A 2 -14.93 -15.86 0.43
N GLU A 3 -14.10 -15.78 1.47
CA GLU A 3 -13.45 -14.52 1.82
C GLU A 3 -12.46 -14.10 0.72
N THR A 4 -12.59 -12.87 0.26
CA THR A 4 -11.66 -12.17 -0.64
C THR A 4 -10.40 -11.75 0.08
N GLY A 5 -9.28 -11.67 -0.65
CA GLY A 5 -8.01 -11.17 -0.14
C GLY A 5 -6.88 -12.17 -0.27
N LYS A 6 -5.82 -11.98 0.52
CA LYS A 6 -4.62 -12.83 0.49
C LYS A 6 -4.96 -14.22 1.04
N ILE A 7 -4.70 -15.24 0.24
CA ILE A 7 -4.90 -16.66 0.59
C ILE A 7 -3.57 -17.43 0.73
N GLY A 8 -2.46 -16.83 0.31
CA GLY A 8 -1.12 -17.38 0.43
C GLY A 8 -0.07 -16.37 -0.03
N GLY A 9 1.22 -16.73 0.06
CA GLY A 9 2.28 -15.93 -0.55
C GLY A 9 3.67 -16.23 -0.03
N THR A 10 4.67 -15.75 -0.75
CA THR A 10 6.09 -15.90 -0.40
C THR A 10 6.86 -14.60 -0.57
N ARG A 11 7.84 -14.37 0.30
CA ARG A 11 8.78 -13.24 0.19
C ARG A 11 9.79 -13.59 -0.90
N VAL A 12 9.91 -12.75 -1.93
CA VAL A 12 10.89 -12.94 -3.01
C VAL A 12 12.07 -11.99 -2.94
N TYR A 13 11.93 -10.86 -2.24
CA TYR A 13 13.02 -9.91 -2.04
C TYR A 13 12.93 -9.21 -0.69
N HIS A 14 14.07 -9.06 -0.02
CA HIS A 14 14.21 -8.32 1.23
C HIS A 14 15.36 -7.31 1.11
N GLY A 15 15.01 -6.03 0.94
CA GLY A 15 15.95 -4.92 0.89
C GLY A 15 16.03 -4.15 2.22
N ARG A 16 16.81 -3.06 2.21
CA ARG A 16 16.97 -2.18 3.38
C ARG A 16 15.69 -1.41 3.74
N ILE A 17 14.92 -1.00 2.74
CA ILE A 17 13.76 -0.11 2.91
C ILE A 17 12.46 -0.82 2.53
N ILE A 18 12.48 -1.68 1.52
CA ILE A 18 11.30 -2.37 1.01
C ILE A 18 11.50 -3.87 1.00
N SER A 19 10.38 -4.58 0.99
CA SER A 19 10.31 -6.01 0.68
C SER A 19 9.27 -6.26 -0.39
N VAL A 20 9.45 -7.33 -1.16
CA VAL A 20 8.49 -7.74 -2.20
C VAL A 20 7.99 -9.14 -1.90
N ASP A 21 6.68 -9.29 -1.78
CA ASP A 21 6.00 -10.57 -1.66
C ASP A 21 5.30 -10.92 -2.98
N LEU A 22 5.31 -12.19 -3.38
CA LEU A 22 4.34 -12.72 -4.34
C LEU A 22 3.16 -13.24 -3.54
N ASP A 23 2.06 -12.49 -3.52
CA ASP A 23 0.84 -12.83 -2.80
C ASP A 23 -0.12 -13.59 -3.72
N GLU A 24 -0.60 -14.75 -3.27
CA GLU A 24 -1.73 -15.43 -3.89
C GLU A 24 -3.02 -14.84 -3.31
N VAL A 25 -3.92 -14.40 -4.17
CA VAL A 25 -5.14 -13.69 -3.80
C VAL A 25 -6.38 -14.33 -4.41
N ARG A 26 -7.48 -14.31 -3.65
CA ARG A 26 -8.82 -14.54 -4.15
C ARG A 26 -9.50 -13.21 -4.45
N PHE A 27 -9.94 -13.03 -5.69
CA PHE A 27 -10.64 -11.84 -6.15
C PHE A 27 -12.15 -11.88 -5.82
N PRO A 28 -12.86 -10.74 -5.89
CA PRO A 28 -14.31 -10.69 -5.60
C PRO A 28 -15.18 -11.58 -6.49
N ASP A 29 -14.72 -11.88 -7.71
CA ASP A 29 -15.37 -12.81 -8.64
C ASP A 29 -15.10 -14.30 -8.31
N GLY A 30 -14.31 -14.57 -7.27
CA GLY A 30 -13.94 -15.91 -6.83
C GLY A 30 -12.72 -16.51 -7.53
N SER A 31 -12.19 -15.85 -8.57
CA SER A 31 -10.97 -16.28 -9.25
C SER A 31 -9.73 -16.11 -8.36
N THR A 32 -8.64 -16.78 -8.73
CA THR A 32 -7.35 -16.68 -8.03
C THR A 32 -6.28 -16.12 -8.95
N GLY A 33 -5.33 -15.38 -8.39
CA GLY A 33 -4.19 -14.88 -9.13
C GLY A 33 -3.06 -14.44 -8.20
N THR A 34 -1.97 -13.98 -8.81
CA THR A 34 -0.76 -13.53 -8.11
C THR A 34 -0.62 -12.02 -8.21
N LEU A 35 -0.30 -11.37 -7.08
CA LEU A 35 0.08 -9.96 -7.02
C LEU A 35 1.50 -9.82 -6.50
N GLU A 36 2.30 -8.97 -7.13
CA GLU A 36 3.58 -8.51 -6.58
C GLU A 36 3.33 -7.38 -5.59
N MET A 37 3.46 -7.66 -4.31
CA MET A 37 3.14 -6.73 -3.23
C MET A 37 4.40 -6.07 -2.67
N ILE A 38 4.53 -4.76 -2.86
CA ILE A 38 5.60 -3.96 -2.24
C ILE A 38 5.19 -3.62 -0.80
N ARG A 39 5.91 -4.19 0.16
CA ARG A 39 5.79 -3.86 1.58
C ARG A 39 6.77 -2.73 1.91
N HIS A 40 6.25 -1.54 2.20
CA HIS A 40 7.03 -0.38 2.65
C HIS A 40 6.67 -0.01 4.10
N PRO A 41 7.59 0.56 4.90
CA PRO A 41 7.37 0.88 6.31
C PRO A 41 6.40 2.06 6.55
N GLY A 42 5.68 2.50 5.53
CA GLY A 42 4.95 3.76 5.55
C GLY A 42 5.82 4.96 5.16
N ALA A 43 5.18 6.12 5.09
CA ALA A 43 5.78 7.44 4.96
C ALA A 43 4.82 8.45 5.60
N SER A 44 5.25 9.70 5.72
CA SER A 44 4.42 10.79 6.23
C SER A 44 4.39 11.94 5.24
N ALA A 45 3.27 12.65 5.19
CA ALA A 45 3.12 13.89 4.44
C ALA A 45 2.77 15.01 5.43
N VAL A 46 3.23 16.23 5.11
CA VAL A 46 2.92 17.44 5.87
C VAL A 46 2.25 18.42 4.92
N VAL A 47 1.15 19.02 5.36
CA VAL A 47 0.52 20.16 4.67
C VAL A 47 0.91 21.40 5.45
N PRO A 48 1.93 22.16 5.01
CA PRO A 48 2.29 23.41 5.66
C PRO A 48 1.22 24.46 5.38
N LEU A 49 0.84 25.21 6.42
CA LEU A 49 0.00 26.39 6.29
C LEU A 49 0.92 27.61 6.38
N LEU A 50 0.90 28.43 5.34
CA LEU A 50 1.62 29.71 5.26
C LEU A 50 0.62 30.84 5.57
N GLY A 51 1.10 31.95 6.13
CA GLY A 51 0.27 33.09 6.52
C GLY A 51 -0.54 32.89 7.81
N ASP A 52 -1.41 33.85 8.12
CA ASP A 52 -2.29 33.79 9.28
C ASP A 52 -3.58 33.00 8.98
N PRO A 53 -4.20 32.37 10.00
CA PRO A 53 -5.45 31.63 9.80
C PRO A 53 -6.57 32.55 9.28
N GLY A 54 -7.01 32.30 8.04
CA GLY A 54 -8.11 33.03 7.40
C GLY A 54 -7.71 33.79 6.14
N ASP A 55 -6.42 33.93 5.87
CA ASP A 55 -5.93 34.45 4.59
C ASP A 55 -6.06 33.38 3.48
N ASP A 56 -6.11 33.85 2.22
CA ASP A 56 -6.03 32.94 1.07
C ASP A 56 -4.68 32.20 1.12
N PRO A 57 -4.66 30.89 0.80
CA PRO A 57 -3.43 30.11 0.87
C PRO A 57 -2.37 30.71 -0.07
N GLU A 58 -1.24 31.10 0.51
CA GLU A 58 -0.06 31.51 -0.27
C GLU A 58 0.52 30.27 -0.98
N VAL A 59 0.74 30.38 -2.29
CA VAL A 59 1.34 29.35 -3.17
C VAL A 59 2.71 29.76 -3.66
#